data_AF-A0A418AMA4-F1
#
_entry.id   AF-A0A418AMA4-F1
#
_cell.length_a   1.000
_cell.length_b   1.000
_cell.length_c   1.000
_cell.angle_alpha   90.00
_cell.angle_beta   90.00
_cell.angle_gamma   90.00
#
_symmetry.space_group_name_H-M   'P 1'
#
loop_
_entity.id
_entity.type
_entity.pdbx_description
1 polymer ?
#
loop_
_entity_poly.entity_id
_entity_poly.type
_entity_poly.pdbx_seq_one_letter_code
_entity_poly.pdbx_strand_id
1 'polypeptide(L)'
;MKDDDDKSIGASDRMAYNAPAIPQAPKFNGSTKAERRQFMREYNQYQEKVVVLQTTTTKPLVMPVSTCIDHNTKKRTGMWELGKPADSVTETEWVAWMRLSYDVLPSDLNAIRARLRGSAKFDLTIVDIDSRVGKMLEGLMKTLELDN
;
A
#
# COMPACT_ATOMS: atom_id res chain seq x y z
N MET A 1 -2.57 -16.10 -77.39
CA MET A 1 -2.08 -16.09 -76.00
C MET A 1 -2.80 -14.97 -75.26
N LYS A 2 -3.92 -15.30 -74.62
CA LYS A 2 -4.49 -14.54 -73.50
C LYS A 2 -5.63 -15.39 -72.96
N ASP A 3 -5.32 -16.12 -71.91
CA ASP A 3 -6.28 -16.85 -71.09
C ASP A 3 -6.49 -16.07 -69.79
N ASP A 4 -7.72 -16.18 -69.31
CA ASP A 4 -8.41 -15.39 -68.32
C ASP A 4 -8.04 -15.68 -66.84
N ASP A 5 -8.54 -14.79 -66.00
CA ASP A 5 -8.99 -14.98 -64.61
C ASP A 5 -7.99 -15.45 -63.54
N ASP A 6 -7.59 -14.52 -62.66
CA ASP A 6 -7.36 -14.86 -61.25
C ASP A 6 -8.17 -13.92 -60.33
N LYS A 7 -9.19 -14.53 -59.72
CA LYS A 7 -10.18 -13.91 -58.84
C LYS A 7 -9.74 -14.14 -57.39
N SER A 8 -9.43 -13.04 -56.73
CA SER A 8 -9.40 -12.81 -55.27
C SER A 8 -9.94 -13.94 -54.38
N ILE A 9 -9.08 -14.52 -53.52
CA ILE A 9 -9.49 -15.16 -52.26
C ILE A 9 -8.49 -14.84 -51.15
N GLY A 10 -9.01 -14.21 -50.08
CA GLY A 10 -8.52 -14.43 -48.72
C GLY A 10 -7.66 -13.32 -48.14
N ALA A 11 -8.27 -12.18 -47.80
CA ALA A 11 -7.77 -11.39 -46.68
C ALA A 11 -7.81 -12.29 -45.44
N SER A 12 -6.68 -12.92 -45.13
CA SER A 12 -6.47 -13.60 -43.86
C SER A 12 -6.45 -12.51 -42.80
N ASP A 13 -7.63 -12.26 -42.24
CA ASP A 13 -7.82 -11.49 -41.03
C ASP A 13 -6.98 -12.17 -39.95
N ARG A 14 -5.76 -11.67 -39.78
CA ARG A 14 -4.83 -12.08 -38.73
C ARG A 14 -5.48 -11.65 -37.42
N MET A 15 -6.36 -12.50 -36.89
CA MET A 15 -6.90 -12.41 -35.55
C MET A 15 -5.73 -12.47 -34.57
N ALA A 16 -5.15 -11.31 -34.28
CA ALA A 16 -4.18 -11.15 -33.21
C ALA A 16 -4.93 -11.34 -31.90
N TYR A 17 -4.93 -12.58 -31.40
CA TYR A 17 -5.32 -12.85 -30.03
C TYR A 17 -4.29 -12.18 -29.12
N ASN A 18 -4.59 -10.96 -28.68
CA ASN A 18 -3.82 -10.32 -27.62
C ASN A 18 -4.07 -11.10 -26.33
N ALA A 19 -3.15 -12.01 -26.00
CA ALA A 19 -3.14 -12.64 -24.69
C ALA A 19 -3.07 -11.51 -23.63
N PRO A 20 -3.88 -11.58 -22.55
CA PRO A 20 -3.84 -10.58 -21.50
C PRO A 20 -2.41 -10.43 -20.98
N ALA A 21 -1.90 -9.20 -20.94
CA ALA A 21 -0.57 -8.93 -20.43
C ALA A 21 -0.49 -9.36 -18.96
N ILE A 22 0.52 -10.17 -18.62
CA ILE A 22 0.76 -10.60 -17.24
C ILE A 22 1.07 -9.35 -16.39
N PRO A 23 0.34 -9.10 -15.29
CA PRO A 23 0.59 -7.97 -14.41
C PRO A 23 2.01 -8.04 -13.87
N GLN A 24 2.74 -6.93 -13.94
CA GLN A 24 4.05 -6.83 -13.33
C GLN A 24 3.91 -6.50 -11.85
N ALA A 25 4.65 -7.24 -11.01
CA ALA A 25 4.73 -6.94 -9.60
C ALA A 25 5.50 -5.62 -9.38
N PRO A 26 5.02 -4.74 -8.48
CA PRO A 26 5.73 -3.51 -8.17
C PRO A 26 7.07 -3.81 -7.49
N LYS A 27 7.97 -2.83 -7.54
CA LYS A 27 9.27 -2.88 -6.87
C LYS A 27 9.35 -1.80 -5.80
N PHE A 28 9.99 -2.13 -4.69
CA PHE A 28 10.17 -1.22 -3.56
C PHE A 28 11.65 -1.02 -3.25
N ASN A 29 12.07 0.24 -3.25
CA ASN A 29 13.42 0.67 -2.87
C ASN A 29 13.43 1.88 -1.92
N GLY A 30 12.27 2.19 -1.35
CA GLY A 30 12.07 3.32 -0.47
C GLY A 30 12.47 3.05 0.97
N SER A 31 12.34 4.07 1.79
CA SER A 31 12.57 3.99 3.24
C SER A 31 11.48 4.67 4.06
N THR A 32 10.76 5.62 3.45
CA THR A 32 9.77 6.43 4.15
C THR A 32 8.44 5.71 4.29
N LYS A 33 7.62 6.13 5.27
CA LYS A 33 6.24 5.64 5.42
C LYS A 33 5.39 5.97 4.18
N ALA A 34 5.63 7.12 3.54
CA ALA A 34 4.88 7.54 2.35
C ALA A 34 5.15 6.64 1.14
N GLU A 35 6.42 6.28 0.90
CA GLU A 35 6.81 5.34 -0.15
C GLU A 35 6.26 3.94 0.11
N ARG A 36 6.34 3.45 1.36
CA ARG A 36 5.74 2.16 1.74
C ARG A 36 4.24 2.12 1.48
N ARG A 37 3.53 3.21 1.78
CA ARG A 37 2.09 3.32 1.51
C ARG A 37 1.79 3.35 0.01
N GLN A 38 2.59 4.06 -0.79
CA GLN A 38 2.45 4.06 -2.25
C GLN A 38 2.65 2.65 -2.82
N PHE A 39 3.70 1.96 -2.38
CA PHE A 39 3.95 0.57 -2.76
C PHE A 39 2.79 -0.35 -2.39
N MET A 40 2.23 -0.25 -1.18
CA MET A 40 1.10 -1.08 -0.77
C MET A 40 -0.15 -0.85 -1.63
N ARG A 41 -0.41 0.39 -2.07
CA ARG A 41 -1.50 0.66 -3.03
C ARG A 41 -1.26 -0.04 -4.37
N GLU A 42 -0.06 0.09 -4.91
CA GLU A 42 0.32 -0.55 -6.17
C GLU A 42 0.29 -2.07 -6.07
N TYR A 43 0.74 -2.62 -4.94
CA TYR A 43 0.76 -4.05 -4.69
C TYR A 43 -0.66 -4.61 -4.57
N ASN A 44 -1.58 -3.93 -3.87
CA ASN A 44 -2.99 -4.33 -3.82
C ASN A 44 -3.64 -4.32 -5.22
N GLN A 45 -3.38 -3.27 -6.02
CA GLN A 45 -3.85 -3.22 -7.42
C GLN A 45 -3.25 -4.33 -8.28
N TYR A 46 -1.97 -4.65 -8.08
CA TYR A 46 -1.33 -5.79 -8.72
C TYR A 46 -2.03 -7.10 -8.34
N GLN A 47 -2.33 -7.30 -7.05
CA GLN A 47 -3.07 -8.49 -6.58
C GLN A 47 -4.45 -8.58 -7.22
N GLU A 48 -5.21 -7.50 -7.29
CA GLU A 48 -6.51 -7.47 -7.97
C GLU A 48 -6.40 -7.88 -9.45
N LYS A 49 -5.42 -7.32 -10.16
CA LYS A 49 -5.15 -7.68 -11.57
C LYS A 49 -4.77 -9.15 -11.73
N VAL A 50 -4.00 -9.70 -10.79
CA VAL A 50 -3.62 -11.12 -10.79
C VAL A 50 -4.83 -12.02 -10.51
N VAL A 51 -5.72 -11.62 -9.60
CA VAL A 51 -6.95 -12.37 -9.28
C VAL A 51 -7.89 -12.43 -10.48
N VAL A 52 -8.04 -11.34 -11.25
CA VAL A 52 -8.86 -11.33 -12.47
C VAL A 52 -8.39 -12.35 -13.53
N LEU A 53 -7.10 -12.70 -13.52
CA LEU A 53 -6.54 -13.72 -14.42
C LEU A 53 -6.70 -15.16 -13.92
N GLN A 54 -7.28 -15.35 -12.73
CA GLN A 54 -7.58 -16.69 -12.23
C GLN A 54 -8.70 -17.31 -13.05
N THR A 55 -8.45 -18.51 -13.56
CA THR A 55 -9.46 -19.36 -14.21
C THR A 55 -9.65 -20.63 -13.38
N THR A 56 -10.69 -21.41 -13.68
CA THR A 56 -10.92 -22.72 -13.05
C THR A 56 -9.73 -23.68 -13.23
N THR A 57 -8.94 -23.49 -14.28
CA THR A 57 -7.80 -24.35 -14.63
C THR A 57 -6.44 -23.72 -14.26
N THR A 58 -6.38 -22.41 -14.04
CA THR A 58 -5.12 -21.67 -13.84
C THR A 58 -5.22 -20.72 -12.65
N LYS A 59 -4.34 -20.90 -11.66
CA LYS A 59 -4.12 -19.94 -10.57
C LYS A 59 -2.76 -19.26 -10.81
N PRO A 60 -2.73 -17.99 -11.24
CA PRO A 60 -1.46 -17.28 -11.43
C PRO A 60 -0.77 -17.07 -10.08
N LEU A 61 0.55 -17.19 -10.08
CA LEU A 61 1.38 -17.00 -8.90
C LEU A 61 1.45 -15.50 -8.54
N VAL A 62 1.09 -15.16 -7.31
CA VAL A 62 1.31 -13.81 -6.77
C VAL A 62 2.74 -13.72 -6.25
N MET A 63 3.48 -12.70 -6.70
CA MET A 63 4.84 -12.47 -6.21
C MET A 63 4.81 -12.06 -4.73
N PRO A 64 5.56 -12.72 -3.83
CA PRO A 64 5.64 -12.32 -2.43
C PRO A 64 6.22 -10.92 -2.26
N VAL A 65 5.78 -10.16 -1.26
CA VAL A 65 6.25 -8.81 -0.94
C VAL A 65 7.76 -8.79 -0.76
N SER A 66 8.33 -9.80 -0.12
CA SER A 66 9.77 -9.88 0.11
C SER A 66 10.61 -9.97 -1.18
N THR A 67 10.01 -10.37 -2.31
CA THR A 67 10.65 -10.42 -3.64
C THR A 67 10.46 -9.13 -4.45
N CYS A 68 9.51 -8.30 -4.02
CA CYS A 68 9.28 -6.96 -4.56
C CYS A 68 10.26 -5.94 -3.97
N ILE A 69 10.84 -6.21 -2.80
CA ILE A 69 11.80 -5.33 -2.13
C ILE A 69 13.20 -5.54 -2.72
N ASP A 70 13.92 -4.46 -3.04
CA ASP A 70 15.30 -4.56 -3.51
C ASP A 70 16.25 -5.06 -2.42
N HIS A 71 17.36 -5.65 -2.85
CA HIS A 71 18.35 -6.27 -1.96
C HIS A 71 18.89 -5.35 -0.86
N ASN A 72 19.22 -4.10 -1.19
CA ASN A 72 19.82 -3.17 -0.26
C ASN A 72 18.79 -2.71 0.78
N THR A 73 17.56 -2.43 0.33
CA THR A 73 16.45 -2.10 1.23
C THR A 73 16.12 -3.26 2.15
N LYS A 74 16.08 -4.49 1.62
CA LYS A 74 15.80 -5.70 2.40
C LYS A 74 16.86 -5.90 3.50
N LYS A 75 18.14 -5.76 3.16
CA LYS A 75 19.24 -5.82 4.13
C LYS A 75 19.14 -4.75 5.22
N ARG A 76 18.94 -3.49 4.81
CA ARG A 76 18.84 -2.35 5.74
C ARG A 76 17.65 -2.53 6.69
N THR A 77 16.47 -2.84 6.16
CA THR A 77 15.26 -3.04 6.97
C THR A 77 15.39 -4.24 7.89
N GLY A 78 15.91 -5.37 7.41
CA GLY A 78 16.14 -6.55 8.25
C GLY A 78 16.99 -6.20 9.48
N MET A 79 18.14 -5.55 9.24
CA MET A 79 19.08 -5.21 10.29
C MET A 79 18.57 -4.13 11.25
N TRP A 80 18.02 -3.02 10.74
CA TRP A 80 17.72 -1.84 11.55
C TRP A 80 16.28 -1.76 12.06
N GLU A 81 15.31 -2.35 11.36
CA GLU A 81 13.89 -2.24 11.70
C GLU A 81 13.35 -3.54 12.31
N LEU A 82 13.83 -4.69 11.83
CA LEU A 82 13.34 -6.02 12.25
C LEU A 82 14.32 -6.78 13.15
N GLY A 83 15.51 -6.23 13.37
CA GLY A 83 16.52 -6.76 14.28
C GLY A 83 17.06 -8.14 13.90
N LYS A 84 16.97 -8.56 12.63
CA LYS A 84 17.42 -9.88 12.17
C LYS A 84 17.93 -9.87 10.73
N PRO A 85 18.79 -10.83 10.32
CA PRO A 85 19.24 -10.92 8.94
C PRO A 85 18.06 -10.99 7.97
N ALA A 86 18.19 -10.34 6.80
CA ALA A 86 17.13 -10.27 5.80
C ALA A 86 16.59 -11.66 5.38
N ASP A 87 17.45 -12.68 5.39
CA ASP A 87 17.12 -14.06 5.02
C ASP A 87 16.35 -14.80 6.14
N SER A 88 16.42 -14.30 7.38
CA SER A 88 15.68 -14.81 8.53
C SER A 88 14.32 -14.13 8.74
N VAL A 89 14.00 -13.09 7.96
CA VAL A 89 12.71 -12.40 8.04
C VAL A 89 11.68 -13.16 7.22
N THR A 90 10.59 -13.54 7.87
CA THR A 90 9.46 -14.26 7.26
C THR A 90 8.66 -13.35 6.33
N GLU A 91 7.95 -13.94 5.36
CA GLU A 91 7.05 -13.19 4.47
C GLU A 91 5.98 -12.40 5.25
N THR A 92 5.46 -12.98 6.33
CA THR A 92 4.50 -12.33 7.23
C THR A 92 5.08 -11.09 7.92
N GLU A 93 6.34 -11.12 8.31
CA GLU A 93 7.03 -9.96 8.90
C GLU A 93 7.26 -8.86 7.85
N TRP A 94 7.61 -9.22 6.61
CA TRP A 94 7.73 -8.27 5.50
C TRP A 94 6.40 -7.58 5.22
N VAL A 95 5.31 -8.35 5.15
CA VAL A 95 3.95 -7.83 4.96
C VAL A 95 3.54 -6.92 6.11
N ALA A 96 3.77 -7.34 7.36
CA ALA A 96 3.45 -6.54 8.54
C ALA A 96 4.20 -5.20 8.54
N TRP A 97 5.51 -5.21 8.26
CA TRP A 97 6.33 -4.01 8.18
C TRP A 97 5.88 -3.03 7.09
N MET A 98 5.45 -3.54 5.94
CA MET A 98 4.88 -2.72 4.86
C MET A 98 3.53 -2.11 5.27
N ARG A 99 2.64 -2.91 5.87
CA ARG A 99 1.28 -2.49 6.26
C ARG A 99 1.25 -1.48 7.39
N LEU A 100 2.18 -1.55 8.35
CA LEU A 100 2.33 -0.54 9.42
C LEU A 100 2.43 0.91 8.91
N SER A 101 2.84 1.11 7.65
CA SER A 101 2.90 2.45 7.03
C SER A 101 1.69 2.80 6.17
N TYR A 102 0.88 1.80 5.82
CA TYR A 102 -0.34 1.96 5.04
C TYR A 102 -1.50 2.44 5.93
N ASP A 103 -1.66 1.86 7.11
CA ASP A 103 -2.83 2.07 7.98
C ASP A 103 -2.92 3.48 8.59
N VAL A 104 -1.83 4.26 8.58
CA VAL A 104 -1.83 5.65 9.07
C VAL A 104 -1.78 6.62 7.88
N LEU A 105 -2.94 7.16 7.48
CA LEU A 105 -2.95 8.18 6.43
C LEU A 105 -2.44 9.52 6.99
N PRO A 106 -1.68 10.30 6.20
CA PRO A 106 -1.27 11.65 6.59
C PRO A 106 -2.46 12.59 6.80
N SER A 107 -3.58 12.32 6.12
CA SER A 107 -4.85 13.03 6.31
C SER A 107 -5.38 12.81 7.73
N ASP A 108 -5.35 11.57 8.21
CA ASP A 108 -5.80 11.22 9.56
C ASP A 108 -4.93 11.91 10.60
N LEU A 109 -3.60 11.88 10.44
CA LEU A 109 -2.70 12.59 11.35
C LEU A 109 -2.93 14.11 11.38
N ASN A 110 -3.19 14.72 10.23
CA ASN A 110 -3.49 16.16 10.17
C ASN A 110 -4.85 16.49 10.78
N ALA A 111 -5.86 15.63 10.57
CA ALA A 111 -7.17 15.77 11.18
C ALA A 111 -7.11 15.60 12.71
N ILE A 112 -6.43 14.55 13.19
CA ILE A 112 -6.15 14.31 14.61
C ILE A 112 -5.41 15.51 15.21
N ARG A 113 -4.37 16.01 14.54
CA ARG A 113 -3.61 17.19 14.99
C ARG A 113 -4.50 18.43 15.07
N ALA A 114 -5.37 18.66 14.09
CA ALA A 114 -6.28 19.79 14.07
C ALA A 114 -7.30 19.71 15.22
N ARG A 115 -7.88 18.52 15.46
CA ARG A 115 -8.81 18.28 16.58
C ARG A 115 -8.13 18.44 17.93
N LEU A 116 -6.97 17.82 18.15
CA LEU A 116 -6.19 17.96 19.39
C LEU A 116 -5.84 19.41 19.68
N ARG A 117 -5.43 20.18 18.67
CA ARG A 117 -5.20 21.63 18.82
C ARG A 117 -6.49 22.39 19.18
N GLY A 118 -7.63 21.97 18.64
CA GLY A 118 -8.94 22.52 18.97
C GLY A 118 -9.37 22.25 20.42
N SER A 119 -8.99 21.09 20.96
CA SER A 119 -9.32 20.62 22.32
C SER A 119 -8.31 21.08 23.38
N ALA A 120 -7.07 21.42 22.99
CA ALA A 120 -6.02 21.96 23.86
C ALA A 120 -6.31 23.42 24.27
N LYS A 121 -7.41 23.65 24.99
CA LYS A 121 -7.83 24.98 25.45
C LYS A 121 -7.94 25.02 26.96
N PHE A 122 -7.31 26.03 27.56
CA PHE A 122 -7.49 26.34 28.97
C PHE A 122 -8.82 27.06 29.18
N ASP A 123 -9.65 26.51 30.05
CA ASP A 123 -10.88 27.18 30.48
C ASP A 123 -10.54 28.26 31.53
N LEU A 124 -10.37 29.49 31.07
CA LEU A 124 -10.00 30.63 31.93
C LEU A 124 -11.09 31.03 32.93
N THR A 125 -12.30 30.48 32.80
CA THR A 125 -13.38 30.69 33.80
C THR A 125 -13.13 29.90 35.09
N ILE A 126 -12.28 28.86 35.05
CA ILE A 126 -11.87 28.07 36.21
C ILE A 126 -10.70 28.78 36.89
N VAL A 127 -10.90 29.28 38.10
CA VAL A 127 -9.87 30.04 38.86
C VAL A 127 -8.71 29.13 39.28
N ASP A 128 -9.01 27.92 39.75
CA ASP A 128 -8.01 26.95 40.20
C ASP A 128 -7.20 26.38 39.02
N ILE A 129 -5.88 26.41 39.14
CA ILE A 129 -4.95 26.03 38.05
C ILE A 129 -4.99 24.53 37.81
N ASP A 130 -5.00 23.73 38.87
CA ASP A 130 -4.98 22.27 38.77
C ASP A 130 -6.27 21.74 38.14
N SER A 131 -7.42 22.28 38.56
CA SER A 131 -8.72 21.99 37.95
C SER A 131 -8.78 22.41 36.47
N ARG A 132 -8.14 23.52 36.12
CA ARG A 132 -8.08 24.01 34.73
C ARG A 132 -7.25 23.09 33.84
N VAL A 133 -6.10 22.64 34.32
CA VAL A 133 -5.24 21.66 33.63
C VAL A 133 -5.96 20.31 33.51
N GLY A 134 -6.63 19.86 34.57
CA GLY A 134 -7.42 18.63 34.58
C GLY A 134 -8.52 18.62 33.51
N LYS A 135 -9.26 19.71 33.38
CA LYS A 135 -10.32 19.84 32.35
C LYS A 135 -9.76 19.87 30.92
N MET A 136 -8.61 20.50 30.71
CA MET A 136 -7.92 20.46 29.41
C MET A 136 -7.48 19.02 29.07
N LEU A 137 -6.89 18.31 30.03
CA LEU A 137 -6.47 16.91 29.87
C LEU A 137 -7.66 16.00 29.53
N GLU A 138 -8.80 16.17 30.20
CA GLU A 138 -10.02 15.42 29.92
C GLU A 138 -10.51 15.64 28.48
N GLY A 139 -10.49 16.90 28.00
CA GLY A 139 -10.84 17.23 26.62
C GLY A 139 -9.90 16.60 25.59
N LEU A 140 -8.61 16.55 25.89
CA LEU A 140 -7.62 15.86 25.05
C LEU A 140 -7.85 14.35 25.03
N MET A 141 -8.10 13.73 26.18
CA MET A 141 -8.34 12.29 26.30
C MET A 141 -9.60 11.86 25.53
N LYS A 142 -10.71 12.58 25.69
CA LYS A 142 -11.94 12.36 24.91
C LYS A 142 -11.72 12.47 23.40
N THR A 143 -10.83 13.38 22.98
CA THR A 143 -10.49 13.54 21.56
C THR A 143 -9.71 12.33 21.03
N LEU A 144 -8.82 11.75 21.84
CA LEU A 144 -8.06 10.56 21.47
C LEU A 144 -8.93 9.30 21.45
N GLU A 145 -9.91 9.18 22.35
CA GLU A 145 -10.84 8.05 22.41
C GLU A 145 -11.78 7.98 21.20
N LEU A 146 -12.12 9.12 20.58
CA LEU A 146 -12.91 9.19 19.35
C LEU A 146 -12.15 8.69 18.11
N ASP A 147 -10.83 8.57 18.20
CA ASP A 147 -9.93 8.26 17.08
C ASP A 147 -9.37 6.83 17.11
N ASN A 148 -9.84 5.99 18.03
CA ASN A 148 -9.45 4.58 18.23
C ASN A 148 -10.54 3.61 17.75
#